data_AF-A0A2B7WRF2-F1
#
_entry.id   AF-A0A2B7WRF2-F1
#
_cell.length_a   1.000
_cell.length_b   1.000
_cell.length_c   1.000
_cell.angle_alpha   90.00
_cell.angle_beta   90.00
_cell.angle_gamma   90.00
#
_symmetry.space_group_name_H-M   'P 1'
#
loop_
_entity.id
_entity.type
_entity.pdbx_description
1 polymer ?
#
loop_
_entity_poly.entity_id
_entity_poly.type
_entity_poly.pdbx_seq_one_letter_code
_entity_poly.pdbx_strand_id
1 'polypeptide(L)'
;MPSRSITRLARQYGGTPTPLVELPPIFLAPALQFPLSFPSFQCSKFSTSPAPGLKRDLSKHRGVSAIHRTGPRQPLSVSKYPLPRPVKPKDQEKRPSNPNHGLWGFFGPDRKPVLTPEEEHAHGRAWSIQELRQKSWDDLHKLYWLCVKERNRIATASYERQRLQAGYGDYESSERDKTVRGTQQSIKQVLRERWYAWEDARQLYESGEYSPADVQVMEEDDNYEPPVLDMSEPGLESSAPGKAHPSS
;
A
#
# COMPACT_ATOMS: atom_id res chain seq x y z
N MET A 1 13.92 79.96 29.58
CA MET A 1 12.97 80.74 30.42
C MET A 1 11.55 80.46 29.91
N PRO A 2 10.51 80.36 30.74
CA PRO A 2 10.19 79.26 31.65
C PRO A 2 8.86 78.53 31.30
N SER A 3 8.79 77.27 31.73
CA SER A 3 7.67 76.60 32.44
C SER A 3 6.18 76.85 32.06
N ARG A 4 5.51 75.71 31.88
CA ARG A 4 4.19 75.31 32.43
C ARG A 4 2.92 76.03 31.95
N SER A 5 1.93 75.21 31.57
CA SER A 5 0.50 75.28 31.96
C SER A 5 -0.23 74.29 31.04
N ILE A 6 -0.39 73.01 31.38
CA ILE A 6 -1.48 72.44 32.19
C ILE A 6 -2.78 73.28 32.13
N THR A 7 -3.86 72.56 31.79
CA THR A 7 -5.29 72.88 31.96
C THR A 7 -5.89 74.04 31.17
N ARG A 8 -6.69 73.69 30.15
CA ARG A 8 -7.98 74.33 29.87
C ARG A 8 -8.88 73.37 29.11
N LEU A 9 -9.74 72.65 29.83
CA LEU A 9 -11.07 72.32 29.32
C LEU A 9 -12.11 72.60 30.40
N ALA A 10 -12.90 73.63 30.09
CA ALA A 10 -14.27 73.90 30.49
C ALA A 10 -14.62 73.81 31.98
N ARG A 11 -14.43 74.97 32.62
CA ARG A 11 -15.27 75.51 33.69
C ARG A 11 -16.57 76.07 33.08
N GLN A 12 -17.59 75.24 32.96
CA GLN A 12 -19.02 75.58 32.95
C GLN A 12 -19.58 74.52 33.90
N TYR A 13 -19.83 74.76 35.18
CA TYR A 13 -20.67 75.76 35.82
C TYR A 13 -20.06 76.10 37.19
N GLY A 14 -20.05 77.38 37.57
CA GLY A 14 -19.77 77.78 38.94
C GLY A 14 -21.05 77.72 39.75
N GLY A 15 -21.10 76.82 40.75
CA GLY A 15 -22.21 76.73 41.69
C GLY A 15 -22.04 75.57 42.68
N THR A 16 -21.16 75.76 43.66
CA THR A 16 -21.13 75.15 45.03
C THR A 16 -21.19 73.61 45.23
N PRO A 17 -20.65 73.08 46.34
CA PRO A 17 -20.33 71.66 46.48
C PRO A 17 -21.55 70.80 46.90
N THR A 18 -21.87 69.79 46.07
CA THR A 18 -22.70 68.58 46.31
C THR A 18 -24.12 68.75 46.91
N PRO A 19 -25.10 68.02 46.36
CA PRO A 19 -25.43 66.76 47.02
C PRO A 19 -25.54 65.59 46.04
N LEU A 20 -24.95 64.47 46.44
CA LEU A 20 -25.49 63.12 46.33
C LEU A 20 -26.64 62.92 45.31
N VAL A 21 -26.36 62.92 44.01
CA VAL A 21 -27.22 62.19 43.07
C VAL A 21 -26.83 60.74 43.24
N GLU A 22 -27.65 60.02 44.00
CA GLU A 22 -27.53 58.58 44.23
C GLU A 22 -27.59 57.89 42.85
N LEU A 23 -26.43 57.60 42.28
CA LEU A 23 -26.37 56.77 41.08
C LEU A 23 -27.02 55.43 41.46
N PRO A 24 -27.97 54.92 40.66
CA PRO A 24 -28.65 53.68 40.97
C PRO A 24 -27.62 52.55 41.17
N PRO A 25 -27.93 51.56 42.02
CA PRO A 25 -27.00 50.48 42.31
C PRO A 25 -26.55 49.81 41.01
N ILE A 26 -25.32 49.32 40.99
CA ILE A 26 -24.55 48.84 39.82
C ILE A 26 -25.39 47.93 38.90
N PHE A 27 -26.27 47.11 39.46
CA PHE A 27 -27.11 46.19 38.71
C PHE A 27 -28.28 46.84 37.94
N LEU A 28 -28.71 48.06 38.31
CA LEU A 28 -29.81 48.77 37.66
C LEU A 28 -29.36 49.61 36.45
N ALA A 29 -28.16 50.21 36.49
CA ALA A 29 -27.62 50.95 35.35
C ALA A 29 -26.08 50.85 35.24
N PRO A 30 -25.54 49.69 34.79
CA PRO A 30 -24.10 49.43 34.71
C PRO A 30 -23.35 50.40 33.78
N ALA A 31 -24.03 50.95 32.78
CA ALA A 31 -23.43 51.82 31.76
C ALA A 31 -23.07 53.23 32.26
N LEU A 32 -23.63 53.66 33.40
CA LEU A 32 -23.37 54.98 33.99
C LEU A 32 -22.17 54.97 34.94
N GLN A 33 -21.58 53.81 35.20
CA GLN A 33 -20.43 53.64 36.09
C GLN A 33 -19.17 53.36 35.26
N PHE A 34 -18.30 54.35 35.15
CA PHE A 34 -16.97 54.18 34.53
C PHE A 34 -16.01 53.57 35.57
N PRO A 35 -15.47 52.35 35.39
CA PRO A 35 -14.56 51.77 36.36
C PRO A 35 -13.19 52.47 36.32
N LEU A 36 -12.70 52.92 37.48
CA LEU A 36 -11.35 53.47 37.69
C LEU A 36 -10.27 52.37 37.83
N SER A 37 -10.66 51.09 37.79
CA SER A 37 -9.76 49.93 37.93
C SER A 37 -10.11 48.88 36.87
N PHE A 38 -9.14 48.56 36.00
CA PHE A 38 -9.27 47.49 35.01
C PHE A 38 -8.62 46.20 35.56
N PRO A 39 -9.33 45.05 35.62
CA PRO A 39 -8.69 43.78 35.95
C PRO A 39 -7.78 43.31 34.81
N SER A 40 -6.63 42.74 35.19
CA SER A 40 -5.56 42.22 34.31
C SER A 40 -5.91 40.90 33.63
N PHE A 41 -7.13 40.74 33.13
CA PHE A 41 -7.43 39.72 32.14
C PHE A 41 -7.11 40.30 30.77
N GLN A 42 -5.86 40.09 30.35
CA GLN A 42 -5.37 40.48 29.03
C GLN A 42 -5.98 39.57 27.96
N CYS A 43 -7.29 39.65 27.77
CA CYS A 43 -7.89 39.40 26.48
C CYS A 43 -7.44 40.58 25.63
N SER A 44 -6.41 40.40 24.80
CA SER A 44 -5.97 41.48 23.90
C SER A 44 -7.17 41.89 23.07
N LYS A 45 -7.74 43.07 23.36
CA LYS A 45 -8.79 43.66 22.53
C LYS A 45 -8.21 43.68 21.12
N PHE A 46 -8.82 42.94 20.19
CA PHE A 46 -8.46 42.99 18.79
C PHE A 46 -8.60 44.46 18.35
N SER A 47 -7.49 45.19 18.39
CA SER A 47 -7.46 46.60 18.11
C SER A 47 -6.96 46.76 16.69
N THR A 48 -7.85 47.15 15.79
CA THR A 48 -7.51 47.52 14.42
C THR A 48 -6.85 48.89 14.33
N SER A 49 -6.90 49.69 15.41
CA SER A 49 -6.35 51.04 15.45
C SER A 49 -4.85 51.05 15.83
N PRO A 50 -4.05 51.94 15.20
CA PRO A 50 -2.64 52.14 15.57
C PRO A 50 -2.53 52.75 16.98
N ALA A 51 -1.48 52.40 17.72
CA ALA A 51 -1.22 52.99 19.03
C ALA A 51 -0.92 54.50 18.89
N PRO A 52 -1.65 55.38 19.59
CA PRO A 52 -1.42 56.82 19.50
C PRO A 52 -0.02 57.16 20.04
N GLY A 53 0.74 57.95 19.28
CA GLY A 53 2.09 58.42 19.65
C GLY A 53 3.26 57.75 18.92
N LEU A 54 3.05 56.62 18.23
CA LEU A 54 4.10 55.98 17.43
C LEU A 54 3.96 56.36 15.94
N LYS A 55 5.02 56.95 15.35
CA LYS A 55 5.03 57.39 13.93
C LYS A 55 4.89 56.25 12.92
N ARG A 56 5.08 55.00 13.36
CA ARG A 56 5.05 53.80 12.51
C ARG A 56 4.32 52.67 13.22
N ASP A 57 3.49 51.96 12.48
CA ASP A 57 2.86 50.75 12.99
C ASP A 57 3.88 49.60 13.06
N LEU A 58 3.97 48.93 14.21
CA LEU A 58 4.86 47.81 14.45
C LEU A 58 4.31 46.49 13.89
N SER A 59 2.98 46.41 13.69
CA SER A 59 2.34 45.22 13.13
C SER A 59 2.35 45.27 11.60
N LYS A 60 3.37 44.65 10.99
CA LYS A 60 3.56 44.66 9.53
C LYS A 60 2.38 44.05 8.75
N HIS A 61 1.74 43.01 9.29
CA HIS A 61 0.63 42.30 8.66
C HIS A 61 -0.74 42.66 9.26
N ARG A 62 -0.87 43.80 9.96
CA ARG A 62 -2.16 44.25 10.50
C ARG A 62 -3.21 44.32 9.39
N GLY A 63 -4.35 43.65 9.63
CA GLY A 63 -5.47 43.67 8.69
C GLY A 63 -5.19 42.97 7.35
N VAL A 64 -4.12 42.16 7.26
CA VAL A 64 -3.77 41.40 6.05
C VAL A 64 -4.08 39.92 6.28
N SER A 65 -5.01 39.36 5.50
CA SER A 65 -5.31 37.94 5.49
C SER A 65 -5.62 37.44 4.08
N ALA A 66 -5.01 36.32 3.70
CA ALA A 66 -5.21 35.70 2.40
C ALA A 66 -6.60 35.06 2.28
N ILE A 67 -7.07 34.40 3.35
CA ILE A 67 -8.37 33.71 3.39
C ILE A 67 -9.52 34.70 3.17
N HIS A 68 -9.49 35.87 3.83
CA HIS A 68 -10.53 36.89 3.69
C HIS A 68 -10.26 37.89 2.56
N ARG A 69 -9.25 37.65 1.72
CA ARG A 69 -8.94 38.46 0.53
C ARG A 69 -8.78 39.96 0.82
N THR A 70 -8.23 40.33 1.98
CA THR A 70 -8.12 41.74 2.39
C THR A 70 -7.10 42.53 1.56
N GLY A 71 -6.22 41.83 0.82
CA GLY A 71 -5.19 42.44 -0.01
C GLY A 71 -3.97 42.93 0.78
N PRO A 72 -2.94 43.45 0.07
CA PRO A 72 -1.76 44.01 0.71
C PRO A 72 -2.12 45.30 1.44
N ARG A 73 -1.49 45.52 2.60
CA ARG A 73 -1.73 46.70 3.44
C ARG A 73 -1.40 48.03 2.75
N GLN A 74 -0.41 48.04 1.88
CA GLN A 74 0.06 49.21 1.13
C GLN A 74 0.09 48.87 -0.37
N PRO A 75 -0.18 49.85 -1.25
CA PRO A 75 -0.08 49.64 -2.68
C PRO A 75 1.38 49.38 -3.05
N LEU A 76 1.66 48.18 -3.58
CA LEU A 76 2.99 47.81 -4.06
C LEU A 76 3.21 48.36 -5.47
N SER A 77 4.46 48.50 -5.92
CA SER A 77 4.77 48.98 -7.28
C SER A 77 4.12 48.12 -8.38
N VAL A 78 3.95 46.83 -8.12
CA VAL A 78 3.32 45.87 -9.04
C VAL A 78 1.79 45.85 -8.97
N SER A 79 1.18 46.57 -8.02
CA SER A 79 -0.29 46.65 -7.90
C SER A 79 -0.97 47.35 -9.09
N LYS A 80 -0.19 48.05 -9.93
CA LYS A 80 -0.64 48.66 -11.17
C LYS A 80 -1.03 47.63 -12.24
N TYR A 81 -0.43 46.43 -12.21
CA TYR A 81 -0.61 45.43 -13.26
C TYR A 81 -1.68 44.41 -12.86
N PRO A 82 -2.52 43.96 -13.80
CA PRO A 82 -3.44 42.85 -13.52
C PRO A 82 -2.64 41.58 -13.22
N LEU A 83 -3.12 40.77 -12.28
CA LEU A 83 -2.46 39.52 -11.91
C LEU A 83 -2.39 38.58 -13.14
N PRO A 84 -1.21 38.04 -13.47
CA PRO A 84 -1.08 37.09 -14.56
C PRO A 84 -1.86 35.81 -14.21
N ARG A 85 -2.62 35.29 -15.19
CA ARG A 85 -3.35 34.03 -15.04
C ARG A 85 -2.48 32.88 -15.52
N PRO A 86 -2.06 31.95 -14.64
CA PRO A 86 -1.29 30.81 -15.07
C PRO A 86 -2.12 29.89 -15.96
N VAL A 87 -1.45 29.18 -16.87
CA VAL A 87 -2.06 28.12 -17.67
C VAL A 87 -2.53 27.02 -16.72
N LYS A 88 -3.78 26.57 -16.87
CA LYS A 88 -4.32 25.50 -16.03
C LYS A 88 -3.51 24.22 -16.25
N PRO A 89 -3.29 23.39 -15.23
CA PRO A 89 -2.53 22.14 -15.38
C PRO A 89 -3.04 21.20 -16.48
N LYS A 90 -4.34 21.27 -16.82
CA LYS A 90 -4.96 20.48 -17.91
C LYS A 90 -4.55 20.95 -19.30
N ASP A 91 -4.25 22.24 -19.43
CA ASP A 91 -3.89 22.90 -20.69
C ASP A 91 -2.37 22.91 -20.90
N GLN A 92 -1.60 22.45 -19.91
CA GLN A 92 -0.15 22.29 -20.03
C GLN A 92 0.19 21.10 -20.93
N GLU A 93 1.28 21.22 -21.67
CA GLU A 93 1.80 20.13 -22.49
C GLU A 93 2.11 18.91 -21.61
N LYS A 94 1.60 17.75 -22.02
CA LYS A 94 1.86 16.50 -21.30
C LYS A 94 3.32 16.12 -21.49
N ARG A 95 3.97 15.69 -20.40
CA ARG A 95 5.33 15.16 -20.46
C ARG A 95 5.39 13.95 -21.40
N PRO A 96 6.47 13.78 -22.18
CA PRO A 96 6.64 12.59 -23.01
C PRO A 96 6.61 11.34 -22.14
N SER A 97 5.81 10.35 -22.56
CA SER A 97 5.70 9.07 -21.86
C SER A 97 6.77 8.10 -22.37
N ASN A 98 7.54 7.51 -21.46
CA ASN A 98 8.49 6.46 -21.79
C ASN A 98 7.77 5.11 -21.90
N PRO A 99 7.74 4.46 -23.09
CA PRO A 99 7.04 3.19 -23.25
C PRO A 99 7.69 2.03 -22.47
N ASN A 100 9.00 2.07 -22.28
CA ASN A 100 9.79 1.04 -21.58
C ASN A 100 10.06 1.43 -20.12
N HIS A 101 9.07 2.03 -19.46
CA HIS A 101 9.18 2.38 -18.04
C HIS A 101 8.96 1.15 -17.15
N GLY A 102 9.80 0.94 -16.13
CA GLY A 102 9.69 -0.21 -15.23
C GLY A 102 8.35 -0.30 -14.46
N LEU A 103 7.69 0.84 -14.23
CA LEU A 103 6.36 0.85 -13.59
C LEU A 103 5.27 0.19 -14.45
N TRP A 104 5.48 0.04 -15.75
CA TRP A 104 4.55 -0.72 -16.58
C TRP A 104 4.47 -2.20 -16.18
N GLY A 105 5.46 -2.70 -15.43
CA GLY A 105 5.45 -4.04 -14.86
C GLY A 105 4.32 -4.31 -13.86
N PHE A 106 3.69 -3.28 -13.29
CA PHE A 106 2.54 -3.42 -12.38
C PHE A 106 1.19 -3.54 -13.10
N PHE A 107 1.17 -3.30 -14.41
CA PHE A 107 -0.04 -3.32 -15.22
C PHE A 107 -0.06 -4.54 -16.15
N GLY A 108 -1.24 -4.85 -16.69
CA GLY A 108 -1.40 -5.88 -17.72
C GLY A 108 -0.75 -5.50 -19.05
N PRO A 109 -0.76 -6.40 -20.05
CA PRO A 109 -0.20 -6.14 -21.39
C PRO A 109 -0.85 -4.91 -22.06
N ASP A 110 -2.15 -4.72 -21.82
CA ASP A 110 -2.94 -3.59 -22.31
C ASP A 110 -2.62 -2.26 -21.62
N ARG A 111 -1.75 -2.25 -20.61
CA ARG A 111 -1.42 -1.09 -19.75
C ARG A 111 -2.64 -0.48 -19.06
N LYS A 112 -3.72 -1.25 -18.95
CA LYS A 112 -4.92 -0.88 -18.21
C LYS A 112 -4.68 -1.07 -16.69
N PRO A 113 -5.24 -0.17 -15.86
CA PRO A 113 -5.11 -0.24 -14.41
C PRO A 113 -5.82 -1.44 -13.78
N VAL A 114 -6.96 -1.84 -14.35
CA VAL A 114 -7.78 -2.96 -13.89
C VAL A 114 -8.05 -3.87 -15.08
N LEU A 115 -7.85 -5.16 -14.90
CA LEU A 115 -8.17 -6.19 -15.90
C LEU A 115 -9.66 -6.50 -15.85
N THR A 116 -10.21 -6.98 -16.96
CA THR A 116 -11.60 -7.45 -16.97
C THR A 116 -11.73 -8.74 -16.14
N PRO A 117 -12.89 -8.99 -15.50
CA PRO A 117 -13.07 -10.24 -14.74
C PRO A 117 -12.86 -11.50 -15.58
N GLU A 118 -13.22 -11.47 -16.86
CA GLU A 118 -12.99 -12.57 -17.80
C GLU A 118 -11.50 -12.85 -18.02
N GLU A 119 -10.69 -11.80 -18.19
CA GLU A 119 -9.23 -11.90 -18.32
C GLU A 119 -8.56 -12.39 -17.02
N GLU A 120 -9.06 -11.97 -15.86
CA GLU A 120 -8.55 -12.42 -14.56
C GLU A 120 -8.87 -13.90 -14.30
N HIS A 121 -10.08 -14.32 -14.69
CA HIS A 121 -10.53 -15.70 -14.60
C HIS A 121 -9.79 -16.63 -15.57
N ALA A 122 -9.34 -16.12 -16.72
CA ALA A 122 -8.56 -16.86 -17.71
C ALA A 122 -7.12 -17.17 -17.21
N HIS A 123 -7.01 -18.05 -16.21
CA HIS A 123 -5.75 -18.59 -15.72
C HIS A 123 -5.77 -20.13 -15.64
N GLY A 124 -4.58 -20.71 -15.76
CA GLY A 124 -4.40 -22.15 -15.61
C GLY A 124 -4.33 -22.59 -14.15
N ARG A 125 -4.01 -23.87 -13.95
CA ARG A 125 -3.77 -24.44 -12.63
C ARG A 125 -2.43 -24.01 -12.02
N ALA A 126 -2.29 -24.22 -10.72
CA ALA A 126 -1.00 -24.17 -10.04
C ALA A 126 -0.08 -25.33 -10.47
N TRP A 127 1.22 -25.08 -10.47
CA TRP A 127 2.30 -26.05 -10.61
C TRP A 127 2.26 -27.11 -9.51
N SER A 128 2.40 -28.38 -9.89
CA SER A 128 2.44 -29.49 -8.94
C SER A 128 3.85 -29.68 -8.37
N ILE A 129 3.96 -30.26 -7.17
CA ILE A 129 5.26 -30.53 -6.54
C ILE A 129 6.09 -31.47 -7.42
N GLN A 130 5.46 -32.49 -8.01
CA GLN A 130 6.13 -33.48 -8.88
C GLN A 130 6.77 -32.82 -10.10
N GLU A 131 6.09 -31.88 -10.76
CA GLU A 131 6.64 -31.13 -11.89
C GLU A 131 7.85 -30.26 -11.49
N LEU A 132 7.76 -29.63 -10.32
CA LEU A 132 8.80 -28.72 -9.83
C LEU A 132 10.06 -29.47 -9.38
N ARG A 133 9.95 -30.74 -8.96
CA ARG A 133 11.10 -31.59 -8.59
C ARG A 133 12.08 -31.83 -9.73
N GLN A 134 11.64 -31.72 -10.98
CA GLN A 134 12.52 -31.88 -12.15
C GLN A 134 13.22 -30.59 -12.59
N LYS A 135 12.95 -29.44 -11.94
CA LYS A 135 13.48 -28.12 -12.36
C LYS A 135 14.76 -27.73 -11.63
N SER A 136 15.64 -27.00 -12.32
CA SER A 136 16.88 -26.45 -11.74
C SER A 136 16.57 -25.41 -10.64
N TRP A 137 17.56 -25.10 -9.79
CA TRP A 137 17.42 -24.05 -8.79
C TRP A 137 17.18 -22.66 -9.42
N ASP A 138 17.89 -22.35 -10.50
CA ASP A 138 17.76 -21.07 -11.21
C ASP A 138 16.36 -20.87 -11.79
N ASP A 139 15.76 -21.93 -12.36
CA ASP A 139 14.41 -21.85 -12.92
C ASP A 139 13.36 -21.69 -11.83
N LEU A 140 13.50 -22.39 -10.70
CA LEU A 140 12.63 -22.21 -9.53
C LEU A 140 12.73 -20.79 -8.97
N HIS A 141 13.94 -20.22 -8.93
CA HIS A 141 14.15 -18.86 -8.45
C HIS A 141 13.54 -17.81 -9.39
N LYS A 142 13.71 -17.95 -10.71
CA LYS A 142 13.06 -17.11 -11.72
C LYS A 142 11.54 -17.21 -11.64
N LEU A 143 11.01 -18.44 -11.55
CA LEU A 143 9.58 -18.70 -11.42
C LEU A 143 9.00 -18.07 -10.15
N TYR A 144 9.71 -18.17 -9.02
CA TYR A 144 9.30 -17.54 -7.77
C TYR A 144 9.14 -16.02 -7.93
N TRP A 145 10.10 -15.35 -8.58
CA TRP A 145 10.01 -13.91 -8.84
C TRP A 145 8.92 -13.53 -9.85
N LEU A 146 8.63 -14.39 -10.83
CA LEU A 146 7.45 -14.20 -11.70
C LEU A 146 6.16 -14.25 -10.89
N CYS A 147 6.03 -15.20 -9.97
CA CYS A 147 4.89 -15.25 -9.05
C CYS A 147 4.80 -14.01 -8.16
N VAL A 148 5.91 -13.49 -7.64
CA VAL A 148 5.91 -12.24 -6.85
C VAL A 148 5.44 -11.05 -7.68
N LYS A 149 5.95 -10.90 -8.91
CA LYS A 149 5.53 -9.83 -9.83
C LYS A 149 4.03 -9.93 -10.14
N GLU A 150 3.54 -11.14 -10.35
CA GLU A 150 2.12 -11.37 -10.62
C GLU A 150 1.24 -10.99 -9.41
N ARG A 151 1.64 -11.39 -8.20
CA ARG A 151 0.93 -10.99 -6.97
C ARG A 151 0.91 -9.47 -6.78
N ASN A 152 1.99 -8.79 -7.11
CA ASN A 152 2.05 -7.32 -7.06
C ASN A 152 1.10 -6.67 -8.08
N ARG A 153 0.96 -7.24 -9.28
CA ARG A 153 -0.02 -6.80 -10.28
C ARG A 153 -1.45 -6.98 -9.78
N ILE A 154 -1.76 -8.17 -9.26
CA ILE A 154 -3.09 -8.49 -8.70
C ILE A 154 -3.43 -7.53 -7.56
N ALA A 155 -2.49 -7.27 -6.65
CA ALA A 155 -2.69 -6.31 -5.55
C ALA A 155 -2.92 -4.88 -6.05
N THR A 156 -2.20 -4.45 -7.10
CA THR A 156 -2.38 -3.13 -7.72
C THR A 156 -3.78 -3.01 -8.35
N ALA A 157 -4.20 -4.04 -9.09
CA ALA A 157 -5.53 -4.09 -9.71
C ALA A 157 -6.65 -4.10 -8.67
N SER A 158 -6.53 -4.90 -7.61
CA SER A 158 -7.50 -4.97 -6.52
C SER A 158 -7.64 -3.63 -5.77
N TYR A 159 -6.51 -2.97 -5.46
CA TYR A 159 -6.55 -1.68 -4.79
C TYR A 159 -7.19 -0.59 -5.66
N GLU A 160 -6.86 -0.55 -6.95
CA GLU A 160 -7.45 0.41 -7.87
C GLU A 160 -8.93 0.10 -8.13
N ARG A 161 -9.33 -1.17 -8.18
CA ARG A 161 -10.75 -1.57 -8.24
C ARG A 161 -11.53 -1.07 -7.02
N GLN A 162 -10.97 -1.22 -5.82
CA GLN A 162 -11.58 -0.71 -4.59
C GLN A 162 -11.70 0.82 -4.61
N ARG A 163 -10.66 1.52 -5.08
CA ARG A 163 -10.64 2.99 -5.20
C ARG A 163 -11.65 3.50 -6.22
N LEU A 164 -11.77 2.83 -7.37
CA LEU A 164 -12.71 3.18 -8.43
C LEU A 164 -14.15 2.70 -8.15
N GLN A 165 -14.33 1.83 -7.14
CA GLN A 165 -15.60 1.15 -6.86
C GLN A 165 -16.17 0.45 -8.11
N ALA A 166 -15.30 -0.20 -8.88
CA ALA A 166 -15.65 -0.76 -10.19
C ALA A 166 -16.52 -2.04 -10.12
N GLY A 167 -16.92 -2.48 -8.92
CA GLY A 167 -17.84 -3.60 -8.71
C GLY A 167 -17.15 -4.95 -8.72
N TYR A 168 -17.49 -5.80 -9.69
CA TYR A 168 -17.09 -7.21 -9.78
C TYR A 168 -15.59 -7.41 -10.07
N GLY A 169 -15.09 -8.63 -9.86
CA GLY A 169 -13.69 -9.02 -10.12
C GLY A 169 -12.88 -9.42 -8.88
N ASP A 170 -13.37 -9.13 -7.67
CA ASP A 170 -12.63 -9.43 -6.43
C ASP A 170 -12.46 -10.92 -6.18
N TYR A 171 -13.47 -11.71 -6.56
CA TYR A 171 -13.43 -13.16 -6.42
C TYR A 171 -12.41 -13.77 -7.39
N GLU A 172 -12.44 -13.35 -8.64
CA GLU A 172 -11.55 -13.80 -9.72
C GLU A 172 -10.08 -13.45 -9.41
N SER A 173 -9.85 -12.21 -8.98
CA SER A 173 -8.55 -11.75 -8.49
C SER A 173 -8.05 -12.57 -7.29
N SER A 174 -8.94 -12.90 -6.35
CA SER A 174 -8.58 -13.69 -5.17
C SER A 174 -8.26 -15.14 -5.51
N GLU A 175 -9.03 -15.76 -6.40
CA GLU A 175 -8.77 -17.12 -6.91
C GLU A 175 -7.42 -17.17 -7.64
N ARG A 176 -7.12 -16.19 -8.48
CA ARG A 176 -5.82 -16.07 -9.14
C ARG A 176 -4.66 -15.89 -8.14
N ASP A 177 -4.83 -15.07 -7.11
CA ASP A 177 -3.79 -14.94 -6.06
C ASP A 177 -3.62 -16.27 -5.29
N LYS A 178 -4.70 -17.01 -5.01
CA LYS A 178 -4.61 -18.33 -4.37
C LYS A 178 -3.82 -19.32 -5.23
N THR A 179 -4.08 -19.39 -6.54
CA THR A 179 -3.34 -20.30 -7.43
C THR A 179 -1.85 -19.94 -7.47
N VAL A 180 -1.50 -18.66 -7.57
CA VAL A 180 -0.10 -18.18 -7.55
C VAL A 180 0.56 -18.41 -6.17
N ARG A 181 -0.17 -18.27 -5.07
CA ARG A 181 0.36 -18.64 -3.73
C ARG A 181 0.59 -20.14 -3.61
N GLY A 182 -0.28 -20.95 -4.21
CA GLY A 182 -0.12 -22.40 -4.29
C GLY A 182 1.21 -22.78 -4.93
N THR A 183 1.56 -22.18 -6.07
CA THR A 183 2.85 -22.43 -6.75
C THR A 183 4.03 -22.01 -5.88
N GLN A 184 3.97 -20.85 -5.22
CA GLN A 184 5.02 -20.40 -4.31
C GLN A 184 5.25 -21.37 -3.15
N GLN A 185 4.16 -21.92 -2.59
CA GLN A 185 4.24 -22.90 -1.52
C GLN A 185 4.86 -24.22 -2.02
N SER A 186 4.47 -24.70 -3.20
CA SER A 186 5.05 -25.89 -3.81
C SER A 186 6.56 -25.72 -4.09
N ILE A 187 6.99 -24.55 -4.56
CA ILE A 187 8.42 -24.25 -4.75
C ILE A 187 9.18 -24.33 -3.43
N LYS A 188 8.67 -23.70 -2.37
CA LYS A 188 9.29 -23.75 -1.03
C LYS A 188 9.39 -25.18 -0.50
N GLN A 189 8.35 -25.98 -0.72
CA GLN A 189 8.31 -27.37 -0.30
C GLN A 189 9.39 -28.19 -1.04
N VAL A 190 9.50 -28.08 -2.36
CA VAL A 190 10.52 -28.79 -3.15
C VAL A 190 11.94 -28.41 -2.72
N LEU A 191 12.21 -27.13 -2.48
CA LEU A 191 13.53 -26.70 -2.03
C LEU A 191 13.88 -27.25 -0.65
N ARG A 192 12.89 -27.33 0.26
CA ARG A 192 13.07 -27.92 1.58
C ARG A 192 13.32 -29.43 1.50
N GLU A 193 12.53 -30.15 0.69
CA GLU A 193 12.69 -31.59 0.47
C GLU A 193 14.08 -31.92 -0.09
N ARG A 194 14.56 -31.14 -1.06
CA ARG A 194 15.91 -31.31 -1.63
C ARG A 194 17.01 -31.11 -0.60
N TRP A 195 16.86 -30.09 0.25
CA TRP A 195 17.84 -29.82 1.30
C TRP A 195 17.93 -30.97 2.29
N TYR A 196 16.78 -31.48 2.77
CA TYR A 196 16.76 -32.64 3.67
C TYR A 196 17.28 -33.90 2.99
N ALA A 197 16.88 -34.20 1.75
CA ALA A 197 17.41 -35.36 1.03
C ALA A 197 18.93 -35.30 0.85
N TRP A 198 19.49 -34.11 0.60
CA TRP A 198 20.94 -33.92 0.51
C TRP A 198 21.64 -34.08 1.86
N GLU A 199 21.06 -33.52 2.93
CA GLU A 199 21.60 -33.63 4.29
C GLU A 199 21.57 -35.08 4.79
N ASP A 200 20.46 -35.80 4.58
CA ASP A 200 20.31 -37.21 4.93
C ASP A 200 21.32 -38.08 4.16
N ALA A 201 21.47 -37.86 2.84
CA ALA A 201 22.46 -38.57 2.02
C ALA A 201 23.90 -38.29 2.47
N ARG A 202 24.18 -37.06 2.87
CA ARG A 202 25.49 -36.67 3.41
C ARG A 202 25.78 -37.35 4.75
N GLN A 203 24.81 -37.39 5.65
CA GLN A 203 24.95 -38.06 6.94
C GLN A 203 25.18 -39.56 6.80
N LEU A 204 24.47 -40.22 5.88
CA LEU A 204 24.68 -41.65 5.57
C LEU A 204 26.07 -41.93 4.99
N TYR A 205 26.60 -41.01 4.19
CA TYR A 205 27.97 -41.10 3.68
C TYR A 205 29.00 -40.91 4.78
N GLU A 206 28.80 -39.92 5.67
CA GLU A 206 29.70 -39.63 6.80
C GLU A 206 29.65 -40.73 7.90
N SER A 207 28.49 -41.36 8.13
CA SER A 207 28.34 -42.48 9.06
C SER A 207 28.98 -43.78 8.55
N GLY A 208 29.29 -43.85 7.25
CA GLY A 208 29.84 -45.04 6.60
C GLY A 208 28.79 -46.13 6.32
N GLU A 209 27.51 -45.87 6.59
CA GLU A 209 26.40 -46.80 6.28
C GLU A 209 26.09 -46.87 4.77
N TYR A 210 26.53 -45.86 4.01
CA TYR A 210 26.34 -45.79 2.57
C TYR A 210 27.66 -45.43 1.86
N SER A 211 28.25 -46.40 1.16
CA SER A 211 29.38 -46.18 0.25
C SER A 211 28.91 -46.36 -1.20
N PRO A 212 29.08 -45.37 -2.08
CA PRO A 212 28.71 -45.49 -3.50
C PRO A 212 29.38 -46.65 -4.23
N ALA A 213 30.53 -47.14 -3.73
CA ALA A 213 31.21 -48.31 -4.28
C ALA A 213 30.44 -49.61 -3.99
N ASP A 214 29.76 -49.71 -2.85
CA ASP A 214 29.02 -50.92 -2.46
C ASP A 214 27.74 -51.09 -3.30
N VAL A 215 27.16 -49.99 -3.78
CA VAL A 215 25.98 -50.00 -4.66
C VAL A 215 26.33 -50.53 -6.06
N GLN A 216 27.50 -50.21 -6.61
CA GLN A 216 27.97 -50.75 -7.89
C GLN A 216 28.21 -52.26 -7.80
N VAL A 217 28.73 -52.75 -6.67
CA VAL A 217 28.92 -54.18 -6.43
C VAL A 217 27.57 -54.92 -6.35
N MET A 218 26.56 -54.31 -5.72
CA MET A 218 25.20 -54.90 -5.69
C MET A 218 24.51 -54.90 -7.06
N GLU A 219 24.68 -53.85 -7.88
CA GLU A 219 24.12 -53.81 -9.24
C GLU A 219 24.77 -54.84 -10.19
N GLU A 220 26.04 -55.23 -9.95
CA GLU A 220 26.72 -56.30 -10.68
C GLU A 220 26.23 -57.70 -10.29
N ASP A 221 25.85 -57.91 -9.02
CA ASP A 221 25.34 -59.20 -8.51
C ASP A 221 23.85 -59.44 -8.81
N ASP A 222 23.06 -58.40 -9.06
CA ASP A 222 21.62 -58.47 -9.37
C ASP A 222 21.27 -58.90 -10.81
N ASN A 223 22.22 -59.54 -11.51
CA ASN A 223 21.97 -60.20 -12.79
C ASN A 223 21.14 -61.49 -12.57
N TYR A 224 19.88 -61.32 -12.16
CA TYR A 224 18.91 -62.40 -11.94
C TYR A 224 18.51 -63.01 -13.28
N GLU A 225 19.16 -64.12 -13.62
CA GLU A 225 18.75 -64.98 -14.72
C GLU A 225 17.53 -65.80 -14.24
N PRO A 226 16.32 -65.57 -14.78
CA PRO A 226 15.13 -66.29 -14.32
C PRO A 226 15.32 -67.80 -14.57
N PRO A 227 14.98 -68.67 -13.60
CA PRO A 227 15.14 -70.11 -13.78
C PRO A 227 14.33 -70.58 -14.99
N VAL A 228 15.00 -71.25 -15.93
CA VAL A 228 14.35 -71.85 -17.09
C VAL A 228 13.43 -72.97 -16.58
N LEU A 229 12.11 -72.74 -16.66
CA LEU A 229 11.10 -73.75 -16.35
C LEU A 229 11.21 -74.87 -17.39
N ASP A 230 11.85 -75.99 -17.01
CA ASP A 230 11.88 -77.21 -17.80
C ASP A 230 10.48 -77.83 -17.82
N MET A 231 9.70 -77.46 -18.83
CA MET A 231 8.37 -78.00 -19.13
C MET A 231 8.52 -79.38 -19.78
N SER A 232 9.01 -80.37 -19.04
CA SER A 232 8.94 -81.76 -19.46
C SER A 232 7.49 -82.25 -19.36
N GLU A 233 6.80 -82.33 -20.50
CA GLU A 233 5.46 -82.90 -20.63
C GLU A 233 5.40 -84.37 -20.18
N PRO A 234 4.48 -84.77 -19.28
CA PRO A 234 4.20 -86.17 -19.04
C PRO A 234 3.06 -86.69 -19.93
N GLY A 235 3.44 -87.52 -20.91
CA GLY A 235 2.77 -88.81 -21.16
C GLY A 235 1.74 -88.90 -22.28
N LEU A 236 1.92 -89.89 -23.17
CA LEU A 236 0.83 -90.60 -23.83
C LEU A 236 1.27 -92.02 -24.23
N GLU A 237 0.98 -93.00 -23.37
CA GLU A 237 0.94 -94.42 -23.72
C GLU A 237 -0.33 -94.70 -24.54
N SER A 238 -0.16 -95.24 -25.75
CA SER A 238 -1.25 -95.70 -26.61
C SER A 238 -1.71 -97.10 -26.19
N SER A 239 -2.92 -97.22 -25.64
CA SER A 239 -3.65 -98.50 -25.55
C SER A 239 -4.80 -98.55 -26.57
N ALA A 240 -4.96 -99.72 -27.17
CA ALA A 240 -5.72 -100.01 -28.38
C ALA A 240 -7.28 -100.02 -28.18
N PRO A 241 -8.08 -100.10 -29.27
CA PRO A 241 -9.44 -99.56 -29.32
C PRO A 241 -10.55 -100.56 -28.95
N GLY A 242 -11.65 -100.06 -28.37
CA GLY A 242 -12.82 -100.86 -28.05
C GLY A 242 -14.15 -100.08 -28.06
N LYS A 243 -14.88 -100.23 -29.17
CA LYS A 243 -16.35 -100.25 -29.32
C LYS A 243 -17.21 -99.04 -28.87
N ALA A 244 -17.49 -98.19 -29.85
CA ALA A 244 -18.80 -97.77 -30.36
C ALA A 244 -20.09 -97.82 -29.49
N HIS A 245 -20.68 -96.62 -29.36
CA HIS A 245 -22.12 -96.24 -29.44
C HIS A 245 -23.10 -96.59 -28.29
N PRO A 246 -24.26 -95.88 -28.17
CA PRO A 246 -24.48 -94.44 -28.29
C PRO A 246 -25.49 -93.85 -27.26
N SER A 247 -25.50 -92.52 -27.16
CA SER A 247 -26.65 -91.61 -26.95
C SER A 247 -27.72 -91.91 -25.90
N SER A 248 -27.86 -91.00 -24.94
CA SER A 248 -29.07 -90.17 -24.73
C SER A 248 -28.68 -88.86 -24.04
#